data_AF-A0A1B0DHR4-F1
#
_entry.id   AF-A0A1B0DHR4-F1
#
_cell.length_a   1.000
_cell.length_b   1.000
_cell.length_c   1.000
_cell.angle_alpha   90.00
_cell.angle_beta   90.00
_cell.angle_gamma   90.00
#
_symmetry.space_group_name_H-M   'P 1'
#
loop_
_entity.id
_entity.type
_entity.pdbx_description
1 polymer ?
#
loop_
_entity_poly.entity_id
_entity_poly.type
_entity_poly.pdbx_seq_one_letter_code
_entity_poly.pdbx_strand_id
1 'polypeptide(L)'
;MDEINVWMDQMLTQYGNVLTPITYGNSYEMEPIRGFLMSYRSGNPAIFIESNIHAREWITAASTTWLINEFVTSTDPEIRRIAESYDWYIFPVTNPDLYP
;
A
#
# COMPACT_ATOMS: atom_id res chain seq x y z
N MET A 1 -8.03 8.49 -8.18
CA MET A 1 -7.91 8.53 -6.71
C MET A 1 -8.98 7.66 -6.10
N ASP A 2 -10.25 7.89 -6.47
CA ASP A 2 -11.41 7.17 -5.93
C ASP A 2 -11.35 5.64 -6.12
N GLU A 3 -10.96 5.16 -7.29
CA GLU A 3 -10.87 3.71 -7.55
C GLU A 3 -9.80 3.03 -6.67
N ILE A 4 -8.64 3.67 -6.49
CA ILE A 4 -7.59 3.15 -5.61
C ILE A 4 -8.08 3.15 -4.16
N ASN A 5 -8.77 4.20 -3.72
CA ASN A 5 -9.33 4.27 -2.37
C ASN A 5 -10.37 3.16 -2.11
N VAL A 6 -11.29 2.94 -3.06
CA VAL A 6 -12.28 1.86 -3.00
C VAL A 6 -11.59 0.49 -2.97
N TRP A 7 -10.59 0.29 -3.83
CA TRP A 7 -9.80 -0.94 -3.81
C TRP A 7 -9.08 -1.13 -2.47
N MET A 8 -8.54 -0.05 -1.89
CA MET A 8 -7.88 -0.14 -0.58
C MET A 8 -8.85 -0.59 0.52
N ASP A 9 -10.08 -0.07 0.53
CA ASP A 9 -11.12 -0.47 1.49
C ASP A 9 -11.52 -1.94 1.34
N GLN A 10 -11.58 -2.43 0.09
CA GLN A 10 -11.81 -3.85 -0.19
C GLN A 10 -10.68 -4.74 0.34
N MET A 11 -9.43 -4.34 0.11
CA MET A 11 -8.26 -5.09 0.59
C MET A 11 -8.21 -5.17 2.12
N LEU A 12 -8.55 -4.08 2.82
CA LEU A 12 -8.65 -4.06 4.28
C LEU A 12 -9.75 -4.97 4.80
N THR A 13 -10.89 -4.99 4.11
CA THR A 13 -12.02 -5.86 4.47
C THR A 13 -11.66 -7.33 4.30
N GLN A 14 -10.96 -7.67 3.22
CA GLN A 14 -10.63 -9.06 2.88
C GLN A 14 -9.39 -9.59 3.61
N TYR A 15 -8.40 -8.76 3.86
CA TYR A 15 -7.08 -9.13 4.40
C TYR A 15 -6.71 -8.37 5.68
N GLY A 16 -7.71 -7.92 6.45
CA GLY A 16 -7.53 -7.18 7.70
C GLY A 16 -6.80 -7.93 8.81
N ASN A 17 -6.50 -9.22 8.62
CA ASN A 17 -5.63 -10.00 9.51
C ASN A 17 -4.13 -9.66 9.36
N VAL A 18 -3.74 -9.06 8.22
CA VAL A 18 -2.33 -8.71 7.92
C VAL A 18 -2.18 -7.28 7.44
N LEU A 19 -3.23 -6.67 6.86
CA LEU A 19 -3.26 -5.27 6.46
C LEU A 19 -3.92 -4.41 7.55
N THR A 20 -3.22 -3.36 7.96
CA THR A 20 -3.73 -2.31 8.85
C THR A 20 -3.76 -0.99 8.09
N PRO A 21 -4.87 -0.23 8.13
CA PRO A 21 -4.92 1.08 7.50
C PRO A 21 -4.02 2.05 8.27
N ILE A 22 -3.20 2.81 7.54
CA ILE A 22 -2.40 3.89 8.10
C ILE A 22 -2.58 5.16 7.27
N THR A 23 -2.32 6.30 7.88
CA THR A 23 -2.35 7.61 7.23
C THR A 23 -1.07 8.34 7.57
N TYR A 24 -0.34 8.78 6.55
CA TYR A 24 0.92 9.50 6.72
C TYR A 24 0.69 10.95 7.17
N GLY A 25 -0.42 11.53 6.72
CA GLY A 25 -0.83 12.90 6.98
C GLY A 25 -1.89 13.33 5.98
N ASN A 26 -2.15 14.64 5.90
CA ASN A 26 -3.00 15.22 4.87
C ASN A 26 -2.15 16.01 3.88
N SER A 27 -2.63 16.09 2.65
CA SER A 27 -2.07 16.91 1.58
C SER A 27 -2.36 18.40 1.77
N TYR A 28 -2.03 19.21 0.77
CA TYR A 28 -2.32 20.64 0.82
C TYR A 28 -3.83 20.92 0.75
N GLU A 29 -4.56 20.17 -0.08
CA GLU A 29 -6.03 20.29 -0.19
C GLU A 29 -6.80 19.52 0.90
N MET A 30 -6.09 19.05 1.94
CA MET A 30 -6.62 18.31 3.09
C MET A 30 -7.09 16.88 2.77
N GLU A 31 -6.63 16.31 1.66
CA GLU A 31 -6.87 14.90 1.32
C GLU A 31 -5.92 13.99 2.10
N PRO A 32 -6.41 12.89 2.72
CA PRO A 32 -5.56 11.99 3.49
C PRO A 32 -4.62 11.19 2.58
N ILE A 33 -3.34 11.15 2.92
CA ILE A 33 -2.35 10.29 2.28
C ILE A 33 -2.42 8.90 2.91
N ARG A 34 -3.21 8.03 2.27
CA ARG A 34 -3.55 6.70 2.77
C ARG A 34 -2.49 5.67 2.38
N GLY A 35 -2.28 4.69 3.25
CA GLY A 35 -1.40 3.55 2.99
C GLY A 35 -1.78 2.32 3.80
N PHE A 36 -0.96 1.29 3.66
CA PHE A 36 -1.03 0.06 4.45
C PHE A 36 0.21 -0.13 5.29
N LEU A 37 0.00 -0.58 6.52
CA LEU A 37 0.97 -1.42 7.20
C LEU A 37 0.59 -2.88 6.93
N MET A 38 1.47 -3.64 6.30
CA MET A 38 1.35 -5.09 6.15
C MET A 38 2.37 -5.79 7.04
N SER A 39 1.90 -6.59 7.99
CA SER A 39 2.77 -7.35 8.90
C SER A 39 2.23 -8.76 9.10
N TYR A 40 3.10 -9.75 8.94
CA TYR A 40 2.79 -11.15 9.20
C TYR A 40 3.34 -11.63 10.54
N ARG A 41 4.37 -10.97 11.09
CA ARG A 41 5.07 -11.37 12.32
C ARG A 41 5.61 -10.14 13.04
N SER A 42 5.46 -10.13 14.36
CA SER A 42 6.00 -9.06 15.20
C SER A 42 7.53 -9.05 15.19
N GLY A 43 8.12 -7.86 15.18
CA GLY A 43 9.57 -7.67 15.29
C GLY A 43 10.32 -7.79 13.96
N ASN A 44 9.60 -7.82 12.83
CA ASN A 44 10.20 -7.78 11.52
C ASN A 44 10.86 -6.41 11.25
N PRO A 45 11.96 -6.37 10.48
CA PRO A 45 12.48 -5.11 9.95
C PRO A 45 11.47 -4.47 8.99
N ALA A 46 11.43 -3.14 8.98
CA ALA A 46 10.49 -2.39 8.16
C ALA A 46 11.07 -2.04 6.78
N ILE A 47 10.23 -2.12 5.75
CA ILE A 47 10.48 -1.56 4.42
C ILE A 47 9.39 -0.54 4.13
N PHE A 48 9.79 0.64 3.65
CA PHE A 48 8.90 1.71 3.24
C PHE A 48 8.90 1.83 1.71
N ILE A 49 7.72 1.87 1.11
CA ILE A 49 7.51 2.07 -0.31
C ILE A 49 6.46 3.16 -0.51
N GLU A 50 6.77 4.14 -1.34
CA GLU A 50 5.82 5.12 -1.81
C GLU A 50 5.77 5.14 -3.33
N SER A 51 4.69 5.70 -3.86
CA SER A 51 4.48 5.84 -5.30
C SER A 51 3.69 7.11 -5.61
N ASN A 52 3.81 7.54 -6.87
CA ASN A 52 3.09 8.67 -7.41
C ASN A 52 3.33 10.01 -6.69
N ILE A 53 4.54 10.24 -6.18
CA ILE A 53 4.97 11.56 -5.70
C ILE A 53 4.90 12.62 -6.82
N HIS A 54 5.24 12.20 -8.04
CA HIS A 54 4.95 12.93 -9.26
C HIS A 54 3.65 12.40 -9.87
N ALA A 55 2.59 13.21 -9.85
CA ALA A 55 1.25 12.79 -10.19
C ALA A 55 1.10 12.15 -11.59
N ARG A 56 1.93 12.54 -12.56
CA ARG A 56 1.92 11.99 -13.94
C ARG A 56 2.52 10.59 -14.08
N GLU A 57 3.18 10.07 -13.05
CA GLU A 57 3.85 8.76 -13.09
C GLU A 57 2.86 7.64 -12.72
N TRP A 58 1.76 7.54 -13.47
CA TRP A 58 0.61 6.69 -13.12
C TRP A 58 0.94 5.20 -12.98
N ILE A 59 1.95 4.72 -13.70
CA ILE A 59 2.39 3.32 -13.62
C ILE A 59 2.93 2.94 -12.24
N THR A 60 3.40 3.91 -11.46
CA THR A 60 3.96 3.66 -10.12
C THR A 60 2.86 3.19 -9.16
N ALA A 61 1.71 3.86 -9.15
CA ALA A 61 0.54 3.46 -8.33
C ALA A 61 -0.02 2.08 -8.74
N ALA A 62 -0.08 1.80 -10.05
CA ALA A 62 -0.48 0.49 -10.54
C ALA A 62 0.51 -0.61 -10.10
N SER A 63 1.81 -0.32 -10.12
CA SER A 63 2.85 -1.26 -9.68
C SER A 63 2.80 -1.52 -8.19
N THR A 64 2.59 -0.49 -7.36
CA THR A 64 2.49 -0.67 -5.89
C THR A 64 1.22 -1.40 -5.50
N THR A 65 0.07 -1.11 -6.13
CA THR A 65 -1.17 -1.85 -5.88
C THR A 65 -1.05 -3.32 -6.29
N TRP A 66 -0.41 -3.61 -7.43
CA TRP A 66 -0.08 -4.99 -7.84
C TRP A 66 0.84 -5.69 -6.82
N LEU A 67 1.90 -5.02 -6.35
CA LEU A 67 2.82 -5.57 -5.35
C LEU A 67 2.08 -5.97 -4.06
N ILE A 68 1.22 -5.10 -3.56
CA ILE A 68 0.40 -5.38 -2.37
C ILE A 68 -0.47 -6.61 -2.62
N ASN A 69 -1.14 -6.69 -3.77
CA ASN A 69 -1.98 -7.83 -4.14
C ASN A 69 -1.16 -9.13 -4.15
N GLU A 70 -0.01 -9.16 -4.84
CA GLU A 70 0.86 -10.33 -4.87
C GLU A 70 1.30 -10.77 -3.48
N PHE A 71 1.66 -9.83 -2.61
CA PHE A 71 2.09 -10.13 -1.24
C PHE A 71 0.97 -10.72 -0.37
N VAL A 72 -0.31 -10.51 -0.70
CA VAL A 72 -1.43 -11.11 0.04
C VAL A 72 -2.06 -12.32 -0.65
N THR A 73 -1.94 -12.46 -1.98
CA THR A 73 -2.60 -13.54 -2.74
C THR A 73 -1.66 -14.63 -3.24
N SER A 74 -0.37 -14.36 -3.40
CA SER A 74 0.55 -15.31 -4.04
C SER A 74 0.69 -16.60 -3.22
N THR A 75 0.79 -17.73 -3.91
CA THR A 75 1.14 -19.04 -3.33
C THR A 75 2.59 -19.44 -3.60
N ASP A 76 3.37 -18.58 -4.28
CA ASP A 76 4.78 -18.82 -4.55
C ASP A 76 5.59 -18.74 -3.25
N PRO A 77 6.35 -19.80 -2.88
CA PRO A 77 7.13 -19.82 -1.64
C PRO A 77 8.13 -18.67 -1.51
N GLU A 78 8.76 -18.22 -2.58
CA GLU A 78 9.73 -17.12 -2.53
C GLU A 78 9.05 -15.78 -2.30
N ILE A 79 7.90 -15.54 -2.94
CA ILE A 79 7.10 -14.33 -2.70
C ILE A 79 6.59 -14.32 -1.26
N ARG A 80 6.04 -15.45 -0.78
CA ARG A 80 5.60 -15.59 0.61
C ARG A 80 6.73 -15.34 1.60
N ARG A 81 7.90 -15.90 1.34
CA ARG A 81 9.09 -15.71 2.20
C ARG A 81 9.44 -14.23 2.30
N ILE A 82 9.44 -13.49 1.19
CA ILE A 82 9.75 -12.06 1.18
C ILE A 82 8.66 -11.28 1.92
N ALA A 83 7.38 -11.48 1.58
CA ALA A 83 6.26 -10.77 2.18
C ALA A 83 6.21 -10.95 3.71
N GLU A 84 6.53 -12.15 4.21
CA GLU A 84 6.47 -12.47 5.64
C GLU A 84 7.72 -12.11 6.45
N SER A 85 8.84 -11.75 5.80
CA SER A 85 10.11 -11.43 6.47
C SER A 85 10.26 -9.94 6.82
N TYR A 86 9.34 -9.09 6.36
CA TYR A 86 9.39 -7.64 6.56
C TYR A 86 8.02 -7.10 6.95
N ASP A 87 8.01 -5.96 7.64
CA ASP A 87 6.83 -5.13 7.79
C ASP A 87 6.83 -4.07 6.68
N TRP A 88 5.76 -4.03 5.89
CA TRP A 88 5.69 -3.17 4.71
C TRP A 88 4.80 -1.97 4.97
N TYR A 89 5.37 -0.78 4.89
CA TYR A 89 4.67 0.49 4.90
C TYR A 89 4.54 0.95 3.46
N ILE A 90 3.34 0.86 2.87
CA ILE A 90 3.14 1.11 1.45
C ILE A 90 2.10 2.20 1.24
N PHE A 91 2.49 3.25 0.50
CA PHE A 91 1.65 4.39 0.14
C PHE A 91 1.53 4.49 -1.39
N PRO A 92 0.43 3.98 -1.99
CA PRO A 92 0.30 3.92 -3.45
C PRO A 92 0.22 5.29 -4.14
N VAL A 93 -0.33 6.30 -3.43
CA VAL A 93 -0.47 7.68 -3.93
C VAL A 93 -0.03 8.64 -2.83
N THR A 94 1.13 9.27 -3.00
CA THR A 94 1.64 10.28 -2.05
C THR A 94 1.37 11.72 -2.46
N ASN A 95 0.91 11.94 -3.69
CA ASN A 95 0.47 13.26 -4.17
C ASN A 95 -1.01 13.20 -4.61
N PRO A 96 -1.95 13.15 -3.65
CA PRO A 96 -3.36 12.96 -3.94
C PRO A 96 -4.00 14.16 -4.66
N ASP A 97 -3.55 15.39 -4.37
CA ASP A 97 -4.14 16.64 -4.89
C ASP A 97 -4.10 16.72 -6.43
N LEU A 98 -3.08 16.12 -7.03
CA LEU A 98 -2.83 16.20 -8.48
C LEU A 98 -3.13 14.87 -9.19
N TYR A 99 -3.60 13.86 -8.47
CA TYR A 99 -3.93 12.54 -9.02
C TYR A 99 -5.46 12.41 -9.21
N PRO A 100 -5.95 12.20 -10.45
CA PRO A 100 -7.37 12.04 -10.73
C PRO A 100 -7.88 10.71 -10.17
#